data_AF-A0A1M3HET7-F1
#
_entry.id   AF-A0A1M3HET7-F1
#
_cell.length_a   1.000
_cell.length_b   1.000
_cell.length_c   1.000
_cell.angle_alpha   90.00
_cell.angle_beta   90.00
_cell.angle_gamma   90.00
#
_symmetry.space_group_name_H-M   'P 1'
#
loop_
_entity.id
_entity.type
_entity.pdbx_description
1 polymer ?
#
loop_
_entity_poly.entity_id
_entity_poly.type
_entity_poly.pdbx_seq_one_letter_code
_entity_poly.pdbx_strand_id
1 'polypeptide(L)'
;MHLTFVFLLLIQLPLVAWRLTAGQGIARTGAQMMGFTVGCEIVFWLYATGVLIPDGPCSYGAETEIPVRALLTFSAMFGVFCLADMASSHQGRVLSRSHDQFIGLLLNAGRYMPLVAAVGLIYVPTYVATRDLGVMWHNNQYLLMSSPDTLKYPGPFSAVLNSVRELAYFALCISLAIALVVRRHGAAAVIFFCVLALFVISVSGASRSGPVGIFLFCITYSLLNKRIRPAIVGLFLFGIYVLQAVLIGRGNGEFGVAHFWAILVAPFSDGLDPTVLIANVFQGALSTADGFLVAGEASNNYRWLSISPFPSFIDGFEDIRRSGELRLHRFCPMSAATEVVRFGPTFWILVTAQYVGMVAFINSRHATNRVGMLWILSANIIFTTFTIVGFAYPLRNVLRPMTYTFLFILIYSFFAAPRPKRQNRAGRRSLPPNVPMQSRRATRPMRGRHD
;
A
#
# COMPACT_ATOMS: atom_id res chain seq x y z
N MET A 1 -11.51 29.16 -8.41
CA MET A 1 -10.69 27.97 -8.11
C MET A 1 -10.30 27.89 -6.63
N HIS A 2 -9.63 28.90 -6.05
CA HIS A 2 -9.23 28.90 -4.63
C HIS A 2 -10.41 28.72 -3.64
N LEU A 3 -11.58 29.30 -3.90
CA LEU A 3 -12.74 29.17 -3.02
C LEU A 3 -13.29 27.73 -2.99
N THR A 4 -13.38 27.07 -4.14
CA THR A 4 -13.79 25.66 -4.28
C THR A 4 -12.82 24.74 -3.56
N PHE A 5 -11.53 25.03 -3.68
CA PHE A 5 -10.46 24.26 -3.05
C PHE A 5 -10.50 24.40 -1.51
N VAL A 6 -10.61 25.62 -1.00
CA VAL A 6 -10.75 25.90 0.44
C VAL A 6 -12.03 25.27 0.99
N PHE A 7 -13.13 25.30 0.24
CA PHE A 7 -14.39 24.67 0.63
C PHE A 7 -14.28 23.13 0.74
N LEU A 8 -13.60 22.47 -0.21
CA LEU A 8 -13.35 21.02 -0.15
C LEU A 8 -12.48 20.63 1.05
N LEU A 9 -11.37 21.35 1.28
CA LEU A 9 -10.52 21.13 2.45
C LEU A 9 -11.28 21.34 3.77
N LEU A 10 -12.10 22.40 3.86
CA LEU A 10 -12.88 22.71 5.06
C LEU A 10 -13.96 21.68 5.37
N ILE A 11 -14.42 20.91 4.37
CA ILE A 11 -15.35 19.79 4.57
C ILE A 11 -14.58 18.50 4.90
N GLN A 12 -13.48 18.24 4.19
CA GLN A 12 -12.73 17.00 4.33
C GLN A 12 -11.92 16.96 5.63
N LEU A 13 -11.23 18.02 6.03
CA LEU A 13 -10.40 18.05 7.23
C LEU A 13 -11.18 17.74 8.51
N PRO A 14 -12.38 18.30 8.78
CA PRO A 14 -13.20 17.90 9.91
C PRO A 14 -13.67 16.45 9.84
N LEU A 15 -13.97 15.92 8.65
CA LEU A 15 -14.32 14.51 8.46
C LEU A 15 -13.14 13.58 8.77
N VAL A 16 -11.92 13.95 8.31
CA VAL A 16 -10.68 13.25 8.63
C VAL A 16 -10.41 13.30 10.14
N ALA A 17 -10.50 14.48 10.75
CA ALA A 17 -10.27 14.69 12.17
C ALA A 17 -11.30 13.93 13.04
N TRP A 18 -12.58 13.97 12.66
CA TRP A 18 -13.66 13.21 13.30
C TRP A 18 -13.40 11.70 13.20
N ARG A 19 -12.89 11.20 12.07
CA ARG A 19 -12.60 9.77 11.89
C ARG A 19 -11.34 9.31 12.61
N LEU A 20 -10.29 10.13 12.63
CA LEU A 20 -9.08 9.89 13.43
C LEU A 20 -9.40 9.86 14.93
N THR A 21 -10.35 10.67 15.38
CA THR A 21 -10.80 10.75 16.78
C THR A 21 -11.85 9.68 17.13
N ALA A 22 -12.69 9.24 16.19
CA ALA A 22 -13.73 8.23 16.40
C ALA A 22 -13.24 6.77 16.48
N GLY A 23 -11.94 6.50 16.27
CA GLY A 23 -11.23 5.33 16.79
C GLY A 23 -11.82 3.94 16.47
N GLN A 24 -11.75 3.50 15.21
CA GLN A 24 -11.88 2.07 14.84
C GLN A 24 -10.83 1.70 13.78
N GLY A 25 -10.12 0.58 13.92
CA GLY A 25 -9.08 0.13 12.96
C GLY A 25 -9.48 -0.21 11.51
N ILE A 26 -10.77 -0.42 11.14
CA ILE A 26 -11.23 -0.39 9.72
C ILE A 26 -11.35 1.09 9.28
N ALA A 27 -11.72 1.97 10.21
CA ALA A 27 -11.64 3.42 10.03
C ALA A 27 -10.19 3.95 9.93
N ARG A 28 -9.15 3.15 10.21
CA ARG A 28 -7.74 3.51 9.93
C ARG A 28 -7.36 3.35 8.47
N THR A 29 -7.98 2.42 7.73
CA THR A 29 -7.81 2.32 6.27
C THR A 29 -8.50 3.50 5.57
N GLY A 30 -9.65 3.93 6.11
CA GLY A 30 -10.27 5.20 5.71
C GLY A 30 -9.44 6.42 6.06
N ALA A 31 -8.74 6.42 7.20
CA ALA A 31 -7.81 7.49 7.57
C ALA A 31 -6.62 7.63 6.60
N GLN A 32 -6.14 6.52 6.02
CA GLN A 32 -5.07 6.56 5.00
C GLN A 32 -5.56 7.18 3.70
N MET A 33 -6.76 6.82 3.22
CA MET A 33 -7.38 7.50 2.07
C MET A 33 -7.67 8.96 2.35
N MET A 34 -8.26 9.26 3.51
CA MET A 34 -8.54 10.62 3.96
C MET A 34 -7.27 11.46 4.00
N GLY A 35 -6.19 10.92 4.60
CA GLY A 35 -4.89 11.57 4.62
C GLY A 35 -4.26 11.72 3.24
N PHE A 36 -4.41 10.71 2.36
CA PHE A 36 -3.93 10.77 0.99
C PHE A 36 -4.69 11.82 0.17
N THR A 37 -6.03 11.82 0.19
CA THR A 37 -6.88 12.80 -0.51
C THR A 37 -6.60 14.21 -0.02
N VAL A 38 -6.54 14.43 1.31
CA VAL A 38 -6.15 15.74 1.88
C VAL A 38 -4.74 16.12 1.43
N GLY A 39 -3.80 15.19 1.42
CA GLY A 39 -2.45 15.43 0.91
C GLY A 39 -2.43 15.81 -0.57
N CYS A 40 -3.19 15.11 -1.42
CA CYS A 40 -3.36 15.44 -2.83
C CYS A 40 -3.94 16.83 -3.02
N GLU A 41 -4.96 17.18 -2.23
CA GLU A 41 -5.52 18.52 -2.23
C GLU A 41 -4.44 19.55 -1.85
N ILE A 42 -3.75 19.38 -0.72
CA ILE A 42 -2.67 20.29 -0.31
C ILE A 42 -1.65 20.48 -1.43
N VAL A 43 -1.23 19.40 -2.10
CA VAL A 43 -0.32 19.48 -3.25
C VAL A 43 -0.92 20.27 -4.40
N PHE A 44 -2.18 20.06 -4.73
CA PHE A 44 -2.87 20.84 -5.75
C PHE A 44 -2.91 22.33 -5.43
N TRP A 45 -3.10 22.70 -4.18
CA TRP A 45 -3.04 24.10 -3.77
C TRP A 45 -1.65 24.70 -3.81
N LEU A 46 -0.63 23.97 -3.36
CA LEU A 46 0.76 24.39 -3.46
C LEU A 46 1.17 24.63 -4.93
N TYR A 47 0.67 23.79 -5.85
CA TYR A 47 0.85 23.97 -7.29
C TYR A 47 0.12 25.20 -7.83
N ALA A 48 -1.17 25.34 -7.53
CA ALA A 48 -2.00 26.45 -7.99
C ALA A 48 -1.56 27.82 -7.45
N THR A 49 -0.82 27.84 -6.35
CA THR A 49 -0.25 29.07 -5.74
C THR A 49 1.17 29.36 -6.19
N GLY A 50 1.76 28.51 -7.06
CA GLY A 50 3.15 28.66 -7.52
C GLY A 50 4.21 28.39 -6.44
N VAL A 51 3.82 27.81 -5.30
CA VAL A 51 4.75 27.42 -4.22
C VAL A 51 5.49 26.14 -4.59
N LEU A 52 4.83 25.24 -5.32
CA LEU A 52 5.42 24.02 -5.86
C LEU A 52 5.59 24.20 -7.37
N ILE A 53 6.79 24.57 -7.81
CA ILE A 53 7.16 24.69 -9.22
C ILE A 53 7.96 23.42 -9.56
N PRO A 54 7.46 22.53 -10.43
CA PRO A 54 8.19 21.32 -10.74
C PRO A 54 9.30 21.66 -11.73
N ASP A 55 10.46 22.09 -11.25
CA ASP A 55 11.67 22.08 -12.05
C ASP A 55 12.37 20.73 -11.86
N GLY A 56 12.32 19.85 -12.87
CA GLY A 56 13.01 18.56 -12.83
C GLY A 56 12.70 17.63 -13.99
N PRO A 57 13.51 16.58 -14.24
CA PRO A 57 13.39 15.68 -15.40
C PRO A 57 12.11 14.81 -15.41
N CYS A 58 11.26 14.93 -14.38
CA CYS A 58 9.95 14.31 -14.24
C CYS A 58 8.87 15.37 -13.93
N SER A 59 9.06 16.62 -14.34
CA SER A 59 8.05 17.67 -14.29
C SER A 59 6.95 17.36 -15.29
N TYR A 60 5.94 16.62 -14.83
CA TYR A 60 4.73 16.43 -15.62
C TYR A 60 3.88 17.70 -15.52
N GLY A 61 3.44 18.21 -16.68
CA GLY A 61 2.43 19.27 -16.80
C GLY A 61 2.88 20.65 -16.32
N ALA A 62 3.68 21.36 -17.12
CA ALA A 62 4.05 22.76 -16.97
C ALA A 62 2.86 23.77 -17.04
N GLU A 63 1.62 23.33 -16.76
CA GLU A 63 0.45 24.20 -16.75
C GLU A 63 0.01 24.45 -15.31
N THR A 64 0.08 25.71 -14.87
CA THR A 64 -0.36 26.21 -13.56
C THR A 64 -1.84 25.94 -13.24
N GLU A 65 -2.60 25.38 -14.18
CA GLU A 65 -4.03 25.08 -14.05
C GLU A 65 -4.28 23.60 -13.80
N ILE A 66 -4.53 23.23 -12.55
CA ILE A 66 -5.07 21.91 -12.24
C ILE A 66 -6.52 21.84 -12.71
N PRO A 67 -6.91 20.86 -13.53
CA PRO A 67 -8.28 20.74 -14.01
C PRO A 67 -9.24 20.59 -12.83
N VAL A 68 -10.29 21.41 -12.77
CA VAL A 68 -11.39 21.24 -11.79
C VAL A 68 -11.95 19.81 -11.81
N ARG A 69 -11.90 19.15 -12.97
CA ARG A 69 -12.26 17.74 -13.16
C ARG A 69 -11.41 16.77 -12.33
N ALA A 70 -10.12 17.05 -12.14
CA ALA A 70 -9.25 16.26 -11.28
C ALA A 70 -9.72 16.34 -9.82
N LEU A 71 -9.88 17.56 -9.28
CA LEU A 71 -10.39 17.80 -7.93
C LEU A 71 -11.76 17.14 -7.69
N LEU A 72 -12.67 17.25 -8.66
CA LEU A 72 -13.98 16.58 -8.59
C LEU A 72 -13.86 15.06 -8.62
N THR A 73 -12.93 14.49 -9.38
CA THR A 73 -12.69 13.04 -9.43
C THR A 73 -12.16 12.52 -8.10
N PHE A 74 -11.17 13.20 -7.49
CA PHE A 74 -10.68 12.88 -6.15
C PHE A 74 -11.79 12.96 -5.11
N SER A 75 -12.60 14.02 -5.15
CA SER A 75 -13.73 14.23 -4.25
C SER A 75 -14.84 13.19 -4.44
N ALA A 76 -15.13 12.78 -5.68
CA ALA A 76 -16.13 11.77 -5.98
C ALA A 76 -15.68 10.39 -5.50
N MET A 77 -14.42 10.01 -5.74
CA MET A 77 -13.84 8.76 -5.22
C MET A 77 -13.81 8.74 -3.68
N PHE A 78 -13.54 9.89 -3.07
CA PHE A 78 -13.67 10.09 -1.61
C PHE A 78 -15.11 9.90 -1.13
N GLY A 79 -16.09 10.45 -1.83
CA GLY A 79 -17.52 10.28 -1.52
C GLY A 79 -17.97 8.83 -1.63
N VAL A 80 -17.59 8.12 -2.70
CA VAL A 80 -17.85 6.68 -2.88
C VAL A 80 -17.28 5.88 -1.71
N PHE A 81 -16.05 6.18 -1.29
CA PHE A 81 -15.44 5.53 -0.14
C PHE A 81 -16.22 5.81 1.15
N CYS A 82 -16.53 7.07 1.44
CA CYS A 82 -17.29 7.44 2.63
C CYS A 82 -18.65 6.75 2.69
N LEU A 83 -19.35 6.64 1.56
CA LEU A 83 -20.64 5.93 1.47
C LEU A 83 -20.47 4.42 1.69
N ALA A 84 -19.46 3.80 1.07
CA ALA A 84 -19.17 2.38 1.26
C ALA A 84 -18.77 2.05 2.71
N ASP A 85 -18.05 2.95 3.37
CA ASP A 85 -17.66 2.83 4.78
C ASP A 85 -18.84 3.10 5.74
N MET A 86 -19.66 4.12 5.49
CA MET A 86 -20.86 4.41 6.30
C MET A 86 -21.90 3.28 6.24
N ALA A 87 -22.06 2.65 5.07
CA ALA A 87 -22.88 1.44 4.94
C ALA A 87 -22.37 0.27 5.80
N SER A 88 -21.14 0.36 6.31
CA SER A 88 -20.46 -0.72 7.04
C SER A 88 -20.24 -0.47 8.54
N SER A 89 -20.41 0.76 9.04
CA SER A 89 -19.84 1.22 10.31
C SER A 89 -20.61 0.86 11.60
N HIS A 90 -21.43 -0.19 11.62
CA HIS A 90 -22.30 -0.48 12.77
C HIS A 90 -21.64 -1.22 13.97
N GLN A 91 -20.31 -1.43 14.04
CA GLN A 91 -19.74 -2.36 15.05
C GLN A 91 -18.33 -2.01 15.61
N GLY A 92 -18.27 -1.11 16.59
CA GLY A 92 -17.00 -0.67 17.21
C GLY A 92 -16.29 -1.62 18.18
N ARG A 93 -16.95 -2.67 18.70
CA ARG A 93 -16.35 -3.57 19.71
C ARG A 93 -15.53 -4.73 19.14
N VAL A 94 -15.61 -4.99 17.83
CA VAL A 94 -14.97 -6.15 17.19
C VAL A 94 -13.47 -5.93 16.96
N LEU A 95 -13.00 -4.68 17.06
CA LEU A 95 -11.77 -4.27 16.38
C LEU A 95 -10.50 -4.11 17.23
N SER A 96 -10.61 -3.85 18.54
CA SER A 96 -9.44 -3.99 19.43
C SER A 96 -8.96 -5.45 19.45
N ARG A 97 -9.91 -6.39 19.41
CA ARG A 97 -9.63 -7.82 19.30
C ARG A 97 -8.95 -8.20 17.99
N SER A 98 -9.27 -7.55 16.86
CA SER A 98 -8.66 -7.88 15.57
C SER A 98 -7.22 -7.39 15.45
N HIS A 99 -6.89 -6.24 16.05
CA HIS A 99 -5.52 -5.73 16.11
C HIS A 99 -4.60 -6.61 16.96
N ASP A 100 -5.02 -6.99 18.17
CA ASP A 100 -4.26 -7.90 19.02
C ASP A 100 -4.14 -9.31 18.40
N GLN A 101 -5.18 -9.76 17.69
CA GLN A 101 -5.12 -10.99 16.90
C GLN A 101 -4.13 -10.88 15.72
N PHE A 102 -4.08 -9.73 15.04
CA PHE A 102 -3.15 -9.50 13.93
C PHE A 102 -1.70 -9.50 14.42
N ILE A 103 -1.39 -8.76 15.49
CA ILE A 103 -0.06 -8.79 16.11
C ILE A 103 0.28 -10.20 16.59
N GLY A 104 -0.64 -10.88 17.30
CA GLY A 104 -0.45 -12.25 17.75
C GLY A 104 -0.19 -13.22 16.59
N LEU A 105 -0.79 -13.02 15.42
CA LEU A 105 -0.57 -13.84 14.25
C LEU A 105 0.76 -13.55 13.55
N LEU A 106 1.18 -12.30 13.43
CA LEU A 106 2.52 -11.95 12.93
C LEU A 106 3.61 -12.55 13.82
N LEU A 107 3.44 -12.48 15.14
CA LEU A 107 4.36 -13.14 16.08
C LEU A 107 4.33 -14.67 15.92
N ASN A 108 3.15 -15.25 15.71
CA ASN A 108 2.99 -16.68 15.39
C ASN A 108 3.53 -17.06 13.99
N ALA A 109 3.74 -16.12 13.08
CA ALA A 109 4.44 -16.38 11.83
C ALA A 109 5.96 -16.54 12.07
N GLY A 110 6.46 -16.06 13.22
CA GLY A 110 7.86 -16.16 13.64
C GLY A 110 8.44 -17.58 13.62
N ARG A 111 7.62 -18.62 13.82
CA ARG A 111 8.04 -20.04 13.70
C ARG A 111 8.42 -20.45 12.27
N TYR A 112 7.92 -19.74 11.26
CA TYR A 112 8.20 -20.03 9.84
C TYR A 112 9.36 -19.19 9.29
N MET A 113 9.98 -18.32 10.09
CA MET A 113 11.11 -17.49 9.63
C MET A 113 12.30 -18.29 9.05
N PRO A 114 12.66 -19.48 9.57
CA PRO A 114 13.68 -20.32 8.93
C PRO A 114 13.29 -20.76 7.51
N LEU A 115 12.01 -21.09 7.29
CA LEU A 115 11.51 -21.43 5.96
C LEU A 115 11.53 -20.20 5.03
N VAL A 116 11.11 -19.04 5.52
CA VAL A 116 11.19 -17.78 4.76
C VAL A 116 12.63 -17.45 4.38
N ALA A 117 13.58 -17.64 5.31
CA ALA A 117 15.00 -17.48 5.07
C ALA A 117 15.51 -18.43 3.98
N ALA A 118 15.14 -19.71 4.04
CA ALA A 118 15.50 -20.70 3.02
C ALA A 118 14.92 -20.35 1.65
N VAL A 119 13.65 -19.94 1.59
CA VAL A 119 13.00 -19.49 0.35
C VAL A 119 13.69 -18.25 -0.20
N GLY A 120 14.05 -17.28 0.63
CA GLY A 120 14.83 -16.10 0.22
C GLY A 120 16.21 -16.47 -0.34
N LEU A 121 16.91 -17.39 0.33
CA LEU A 121 18.23 -17.89 -0.08
C LEU A 121 18.18 -18.66 -1.41
N ILE A 122 17.05 -19.26 -1.77
CA ILE A 122 16.85 -19.89 -3.08
C ILE A 122 16.43 -18.81 -4.10
N TYR A 123 15.46 -17.96 -3.75
CA TYR A 123 14.86 -17.00 -4.65
C TYR A 123 15.87 -15.96 -5.15
N VAL A 124 16.63 -15.31 -4.26
CA VAL A 124 17.51 -14.19 -4.65
C VAL A 124 18.62 -14.64 -5.59
N PRO A 125 19.39 -15.71 -5.31
CA PRO A 125 20.39 -16.21 -6.26
C PRO A 125 19.77 -16.68 -7.58
N THR A 126 18.60 -17.34 -7.55
CA THR A 126 17.91 -17.76 -8.78
C THR A 126 17.47 -16.55 -9.62
N TYR A 127 16.95 -15.50 -8.98
CA TYR A 127 16.60 -14.25 -9.63
C TYR A 127 17.82 -13.60 -10.30
N VAL A 128 18.97 -13.54 -9.62
CA VAL A 128 20.21 -12.99 -10.20
C VAL A 128 20.75 -13.88 -11.32
N ALA A 129 20.74 -15.20 -11.17
CA ALA A 129 21.25 -16.15 -12.17
C ALA A 129 20.46 -16.14 -13.48
N THR A 130 19.18 -15.76 -13.44
CA THR A 130 18.30 -15.68 -14.64
C THR A 130 18.44 -14.36 -15.40
N ARG A 131 19.25 -13.41 -14.89
CA ARG A 131 19.43 -12.08 -15.46
C ARG A 131 20.73 -11.96 -16.25
N ASP A 132 20.71 -11.09 -17.25
CA ASP A 132 21.94 -10.68 -17.92
C ASP A 132 22.77 -9.83 -16.95
N LEU A 133 23.93 -10.37 -16.54
CA LEU A 133 24.82 -9.71 -15.60
C LEU A 133 25.43 -8.43 -16.18
N GLY A 134 25.59 -8.33 -17.50
CA GLY A 134 26.05 -7.10 -18.15
C GLY A 134 25.06 -5.97 -17.92
N VAL A 135 23.77 -6.24 -18.18
CA VAL A 135 22.68 -5.29 -17.93
C VAL A 135 22.55 -4.95 -16.44
N MET A 136 22.71 -5.95 -15.55
CA MET A 136 22.66 -5.70 -14.10
C MET A 136 23.83 -4.86 -13.60
N TRP A 137 25.01 -5.04 -14.19
CA TRP A 137 26.21 -4.29 -13.82
C TRP A 137 26.13 -2.84 -14.28
N HIS A 138 25.76 -2.63 -15.55
CA HIS A 138 25.65 -1.31 -16.16
C HIS A 138 24.62 -1.30 -17.29
N ASN A 139 23.77 -0.28 -17.35
CA ASN A 139 22.89 0.01 -18.46
C ASN A 139 22.47 1.49 -18.47
N ASN A 140 21.93 1.93 -19.60
CA ASN A 140 21.49 3.32 -19.79
C ASN A 140 19.96 3.44 -20.00
N GLN A 141 19.20 2.41 -19.63
CA GLN A 141 17.76 2.38 -19.84
C GLN A 141 17.01 2.23 -18.53
N TYR A 142 16.17 3.23 -18.23
CA TYR A 142 15.35 3.22 -17.04
C TYR A 142 14.40 2.00 -17.04
N LEU A 143 14.29 1.35 -15.87
CA LEU A 143 13.53 0.10 -15.64
C LEU A 143 14.04 -1.13 -16.41
N LEU A 144 15.18 -1.05 -17.11
CA LEU A 144 15.70 -2.19 -17.86
C LEU A 144 16.06 -3.37 -16.95
N MET A 145 16.57 -3.10 -15.75
CA MET A 145 16.83 -4.12 -14.70
C MET A 145 15.54 -4.79 -14.18
N SER A 146 14.38 -4.19 -14.42
CA SER A 146 13.05 -4.74 -14.10
C SER A 146 12.29 -5.25 -15.32
N SER A 147 12.79 -5.04 -16.54
CA SER A 147 12.11 -5.48 -17.76
C SER A 147 12.27 -6.99 -17.96
N PRO A 148 11.25 -7.72 -18.44
CA PRO A 148 11.43 -9.09 -18.90
C PRO A 148 12.33 -9.20 -20.15
N ASP A 149 12.52 -8.11 -20.90
CA ASP A 149 13.30 -8.10 -22.16
C ASP A 149 14.81 -8.35 -21.96
N THR A 150 15.30 -8.30 -20.72
CA THR A 150 16.71 -8.49 -20.35
C THR A 150 16.96 -9.74 -19.51
N LEU A 151 16.03 -10.69 -19.58
CA LEU A 151 16.22 -12.01 -19.02
C LEU A 151 17.20 -12.77 -19.90
N LYS A 152 18.28 -13.29 -19.29
CA LYS A 152 19.29 -14.11 -19.98
C LYS A 152 18.66 -15.36 -20.61
N TYR A 153 17.65 -15.90 -19.95
CA TYR A 153 16.85 -17.02 -20.42
C TYR A 153 15.37 -16.60 -20.50
N PRO A 154 14.93 -16.04 -21.64
CA PRO A 154 13.54 -15.64 -21.81
C PRO A 154 12.65 -16.89 -21.79
N GLY A 155 11.74 -16.94 -20.81
CA GLY A 155 10.83 -18.06 -20.62
C GLY A 155 9.84 -17.80 -19.49
N PRO A 156 8.77 -18.60 -19.38
CA PRO A 156 7.69 -18.38 -18.41
C PRO A 156 8.20 -18.32 -16.96
N PHE A 157 9.19 -19.16 -16.63
CA PHE A 157 9.79 -19.19 -15.29
C PHE A 157 10.49 -17.87 -14.93
N SER A 158 11.39 -17.39 -15.78
CA SER A 158 12.11 -16.13 -15.60
C SER A 158 11.17 -14.92 -15.58
N ALA A 159 10.10 -14.94 -16.39
CA ALA A 159 9.07 -13.92 -16.40
C ALA A 159 8.28 -13.87 -15.07
N VAL A 160 7.93 -15.03 -14.51
CA VAL A 160 7.27 -15.13 -13.19
C VAL A 160 8.20 -14.61 -12.09
N LEU A 161 9.45 -15.05 -12.05
CA LEU A 161 10.43 -14.59 -11.06
C LEU A 161 10.60 -13.07 -11.07
N ASN A 162 10.62 -12.47 -12.25
CA ASN A 162 10.67 -11.02 -12.39
C ASN A 162 9.39 -10.34 -11.88
N SER A 163 8.22 -10.87 -12.25
CA SER A 163 6.92 -10.29 -11.90
C SER A 163 6.68 -10.25 -10.39
N VAL A 164 7.29 -11.17 -9.62
CA VAL A 164 7.11 -11.26 -8.16
C VAL A 164 8.24 -10.60 -7.37
N ARG A 165 9.24 -9.99 -8.01
CA ARG A 165 10.42 -9.41 -7.32
C ARG A 165 10.08 -8.43 -6.23
N GLU A 166 9.26 -7.43 -6.54
CA GLU A 166 8.92 -6.39 -5.57
C GLU A 166 8.09 -6.95 -4.41
N LEU A 167 7.18 -7.88 -4.72
CA LEU A 167 6.41 -8.59 -3.70
C LEU A 167 7.33 -9.41 -2.77
N ALA A 168 8.30 -10.13 -3.34
CA ALA A 168 9.28 -10.89 -2.58
C ALA A 168 10.15 -9.97 -1.70
N TYR A 169 10.63 -8.85 -2.24
CA TYR A 169 11.39 -7.85 -1.49
C TYR A 169 10.59 -7.30 -0.30
N PHE A 170 9.35 -6.87 -0.52
CA PHE A 170 8.48 -6.34 0.54
C PHE A 170 8.16 -7.40 1.60
N ALA A 171 7.87 -8.64 1.19
CA ALA A 171 7.63 -9.74 2.10
C ALA A 171 8.86 -10.05 2.97
N LEU A 172 10.07 -10.00 2.39
CA LEU A 172 11.32 -10.20 3.12
C LEU A 172 11.58 -9.06 4.13
N CYS A 173 11.30 -7.79 3.78
CA CYS A 173 11.42 -6.66 4.72
C CYS A 173 10.47 -6.81 5.93
N ILE A 174 9.22 -7.20 5.70
CA ILE A 174 8.25 -7.49 6.77
C ILE A 174 8.74 -8.67 7.62
N SER A 175 9.23 -9.73 6.97
CA SER A 175 9.72 -10.93 7.64
C SER A 175 10.97 -10.66 8.47
N LEU A 176 11.86 -9.77 8.02
CA LEU A 176 13.03 -9.34 8.78
C LEU A 176 12.61 -8.69 10.10
N ALA A 177 11.63 -7.78 10.06
CA ALA A 177 11.09 -7.16 11.26
C ALA A 177 10.51 -8.20 12.23
N ILE A 178 9.72 -9.16 11.73
CA ILE A 178 9.16 -10.25 12.53
C ILE A 178 10.28 -11.12 13.14
N ALA A 179 11.28 -11.52 12.34
CA ALA A 179 12.38 -12.36 12.77
C ALA A 179 13.21 -11.71 13.88
N LEU A 180 13.47 -10.40 13.79
CA LEU A 180 14.17 -9.64 14.83
C LEU A 180 13.35 -9.53 16.12
N VAL A 181 12.03 -9.29 16.02
CA VAL A 181 11.16 -9.19 17.21
C VAL A 181 11.03 -10.53 17.93
N VAL A 182 10.87 -11.62 17.18
CA VAL A 182 10.74 -12.99 17.73
C VAL A 182 12.11 -13.60 18.05
N ARG A 183 13.20 -12.84 17.94
CA ARG A 183 14.59 -13.23 18.28
C ARG A 183 15.10 -14.46 17.50
N ARG A 184 14.67 -14.62 16.25
CA ARG A 184 15.16 -15.66 15.34
C ARG A 184 16.41 -15.16 14.59
N HIS A 185 17.48 -14.88 15.33
CA HIS A 185 18.67 -14.18 14.82
C HIS A 185 19.32 -14.84 13.60
N GLY A 186 19.42 -16.18 13.56
CA GLY A 186 19.97 -16.88 12.40
C GLY A 186 19.14 -16.66 11.12
N ALA A 187 17.81 -16.80 11.22
CA ALA A 187 16.92 -16.51 10.09
C ALA A 187 16.93 -15.02 9.73
N ALA A 188 16.98 -14.14 10.73
CA ALA A 188 17.05 -12.69 10.51
C ALA A 188 18.32 -12.30 9.75
N ALA A 189 19.47 -12.91 10.04
CA ALA A 189 20.72 -12.65 9.32
C ALA A 189 20.61 -13.04 7.83
N VAL A 190 20.09 -14.23 7.53
CA VAL A 190 19.89 -14.68 6.14
C VAL A 190 18.90 -13.77 5.40
N ILE A 191 17.76 -13.46 6.03
CA ILE A 191 16.77 -12.54 5.45
C ILE A 191 17.38 -11.16 5.23
N PHE A 192 18.20 -10.66 6.16
CA PHE A 192 18.89 -9.38 6.02
C PHE A 192 19.79 -9.33 4.78
N PHE A 193 20.58 -10.37 4.51
CA PHE A 193 21.39 -10.43 3.29
C PHE A 193 20.54 -10.48 2.02
N CYS A 194 19.41 -11.20 2.04
CA CYS A 194 18.46 -11.22 0.92
C CYS A 194 17.84 -9.84 0.67
N VAL A 195 17.41 -9.16 1.74
CA VAL A 195 16.88 -7.79 1.70
C VAL A 195 17.94 -6.82 1.17
N LEU A 196 19.18 -6.92 1.65
CA LEU A 196 20.28 -6.07 1.20
C LEU A 196 20.56 -6.24 -0.29
N ALA A 197 20.63 -7.48 -0.79
CA ALA A 197 20.85 -7.75 -2.20
C ALA A 197 19.73 -7.14 -3.08
N LEU A 198 18.47 -7.36 -2.71
CA LEU A 198 17.33 -6.80 -3.45
C LEU A 198 17.24 -5.27 -3.32
N PHE A 199 17.63 -4.71 -2.17
CA PHE A 199 17.73 -3.27 -1.97
C PHE A 199 18.77 -2.65 -2.91
N VAL A 200 19.98 -3.23 -2.98
CA VAL A 200 21.03 -2.77 -3.91
C VAL A 200 20.51 -2.81 -5.35
N ILE A 201 19.88 -3.90 -5.77
CA ILE A 201 19.30 -4.02 -7.12
C ILE A 201 18.23 -2.94 -7.36
N SER A 202 17.33 -2.72 -6.40
CA SER A 202 16.28 -1.70 -6.52
C SER A 202 16.82 -0.29 -6.61
N VAL A 203 17.79 0.09 -5.75
CA VAL A 203 18.41 1.43 -5.78
C VAL A 203 19.24 1.62 -7.05
N SER A 204 19.98 0.60 -7.47
CA SER A 204 20.78 0.61 -8.70
C SER A 204 19.94 0.78 -9.97
N GLY A 205 18.68 0.34 -9.94
CA GLY A 205 17.70 0.58 -11.00
C GLY A 205 16.91 1.88 -10.82
N ALA A 206 17.32 2.77 -9.92
CA ALA A 206 16.62 4.00 -9.52
C ALA A 206 15.13 3.76 -9.20
N SER A 207 14.83 2.62 -8.55
CA SER A 207 13.47 2.20 -8.23
C SER A 207 13.02 2.71 -6.87
N ARG A 208 11.81 3.29 -6.82
CA ARG A 208 11.12 3.64 -5.57
C ARG A 208 10.79 2.43 -4.70
N SER A 209 10.87 1.21 -5.23
CA SER A 209 10.69 0.01 -4.40
C SER A 209 11.72 -0.06 -3.27
N GLY A 210 12.97 0.36 -3.51
CA GLY A 210 14.06 0.36 -2.52
C GLY A 210 13.65 0.99 -1.17
N PRO A 211 13.32 2.29 -1.13
CA PRO A 211 12.90 2.97 0.10
C PRO A 211 11.58 2.44 0.68
N VAL A 212 10.64 1.96 -0.15
CA VAL A 212 9.39 1.34 0.35
C VAL A 212 9.68 0.13 1.24
N GLY A 213 10.67 -0.69 0.88
CA GLY A 213 11.09 -1.81 1.73
C GLY A 213 11.58 -1.36 3.12
N ILE A 214 12.31 -0.24 3.19
CA ILE A 214 12.77 0.36 4.46
C ILE A 214 11.56 0.80 5.29
N PHE A 215 10.59 1.50 4.68
CA PHE A 215 9.38 1.94 5.39
C PHE A 215 8.57 0.76 5.92
N LEU A 216 8.38 -0.30 5.13
CA LEU A 216 7.67 -1.51 5.55
C LEU A 216 8.35 -2.18 6.74
N PHE A 217 9.68 -2.25 6.75
CA PHE A 217 10.44 -2.73 7.89
C PHE A 217 10.21 -1.87 9.13
N CYS A 218 10.39 -0.54 9.03
CA CYS A 218 10.24 0.39 10.15
C CYS A 218 8.84 0.36 10.76
N ILE A 219 7.81 0.35 9.92
CA ILE A 219 6.40 0.29 10.33
C ILE A 219 6.14 -1.05 11.05
N THR A 220 6.53 -2.17 10.43
CA THR A 220 6.29 -3.50 11.00
C THR A 220 7.03 -3.67 12.33
N TYR A 221 8.29 -3.27 12.41
CA TYR A 221 9.08 -3.38 13.63
C TYR A 221 8.50 -2.53 14.77
N SER A 222 8.10 -1.29 14.47
CA SER A 222 7.48 -0.39 15.45
C SER A 222 6.13 -0.91 15.93
N LEU A 223 5.32 -1.43 15.01
CA LEU A 223 4.01 -2.03 15.29
C LEU A 223 4.15 -3.21 16.26
N LEU A 224 5.11 -4.10 16.02
CA LEU A 224 5.30 -5.31 16.82
C LEU A 224 5.94 -5.04 18.18
N ASN A 225 6.87 -4.08 18.26
CA ASN A 225 7.53 -3.72 19.54
C ASN A 225 6.75 -2.71 20.37
N LYS A 226 5.68 -2.10 19.84
CA LYS A 226 4.88 -1.06 20.48
C LYS A 226 5.69 0.15 20.99
N ARG A 227 6.91 0.33 20.49
CA ARG A 227 7.84 1.40 20.87
C ARG A 227 8.57 1.90 19.64
N ILE A 228 8.60 3.21 19.46
CA ILE A 228 9.39 3.87 18.41
C ILE A 228 10.79 4.11 18.98
N ARG A 229 11.79 3.41 18.45
CA ARG A 229 13.19 3.58 18.85
C ARG A 229 13.85 4.67 17.98
N PRO A 230 14.76 5.50 18.51
CA PRO A 230 15.48 6.50 17.72
C PRO A 230 16.15 5.91 16.48
N ALA A 231 16.72 4.71 16.57
CA ALA A 231 17.31 4.01 15.42
C ALA A 231 16.29 3.73 14.29
N ILE A 232 15.03 3.44 14.63
CA ILE A 232 13.97 3.22 13.64
C ILE A 232 13.53 4.53 13.00
N VAL A 233 13.52 5.62 13.77
CA VAL A 233 13.30 6.97 13.23
C VAL A 233 14.43 7.34 12.26
N GLY A 234 15.69 7.13 12.65
CA GLY A 234 16.84 7.35 11.79
C GLY A 234 16.79 6.52 10.51
N LEU A 235 16.40 5.25 10.60
CA LEU A 235 16.21 4.38 9.43
C LEU A 235 15.03 4.83 8.54
N PHE A 236 13.95 5.34 9.13
CA PHE A 236 12.83 5.93 8.39
C PHE A 236 13.27 7.19 7.64
N LEU A 237 14.03 8.08 8.29
CA LEU A 237 14.62 9.27 7.65
C LEU A 237 15.60 8.87 6.55
N PHE A 238 16.39 7.82 6.75
CA PHE A 238 17.22 7.23 5.70
C PHE A 238 16.38 6.72 4.52
N GLY A 239 15.20 6.12 4.78
CA GLY A 239 14.25 5.77 3.72
C GLY A 239 13.76 6.98 2.91
N ILE A 240 13.52 8.13 3.55
CA ILE A 240 13.18 9.39 2.87
C ILE A 240 14.36 9.88 2.02
N TYR A 241 15.58 9.85 2.58
CA TYR A 241 16.80 10.19 1.87
C TYR A 241 17.00 9.31 0.63
N VAL A 242 16.87 7.98 0.77
CA VAL A 242 16.98 7.04 -0.34
C VAL A 242 15.90 7.28 -1.38
N LEU A 243 14.68 7.65 -0.98
CA LEU A 243 13.62 8.04 -1.91
C LEU A 243 14.05 9.23 -2.76
N GLN A 244 14.67 10.25 -2.17
CA GLN A 244 15.20 11.37 -2.93
C GLN A 244 16.36 10.97 -3.84
N ALA A 245 17.29 10.16 -3.33
CA ALA A 245 18.43 9.63 -4.10
C ALA A 245 18.00 8.88 -5.36
N VAL A 246 17.04 7.95 -5.26
CA VAL A 246 16.54 7.22 -6.43
C VAL A 246 15.72 8.09 -7.38
N LEU A 247 15.20 9.23 -6.93
CA LEU A 247 14.49 10.18 -7.80
C LEU A 247 15.46 11.01 -8.62
N ILE A 248 16.52 11.53 -7.98
CA ILE A 248 17.59 12.26 -8.66
C ILE A 248 18.32 11.32 -9.63
N GLY A 249 18.69 10.12 -9.16
CA GLY A 249 19.37 9.11 -9.98
C GLY A 249 18.60 8.66 -11.24
N ARG A 250 17.28 8.89 -11.32
CA ARG A 250 16.51 8.66 -12.56
C ARG A 250 16.90 9.63 -13.67
N GLY A 251 17.23 10.87 -13.30
CA GLY A 251 17.62 11.91 -14.24
C GLY A 251 18.99 11.66 -14.88
N ASN A 252 19.85 10.87 -14.24
CA ASN A 252 21.24 10.68 -14.66
C ASN A 252 21.38 9.80 -15.93
N GLY A 253 20.36 9.02 -16.27
CA GLY A 253 20.38 8.17 -17.47
C GLY A 253 21.31 6.95 -17.40
N GLU A 254 21.99 6.74 -16.26
CA GLU A 254 22.86 5.59 -16.02
C GLU A 254 22.38 4.76 -14.83
N PHE A 255 22.31 3.45 -15.01
CA PHE A 255 21.74 2.49 -14.06
C PHE A 255 22.61 1.24 -13.97
N GLY A 256 22.41 0.43 -12.93
CA GLY A 256 23.19 -0.78 -12.68
C GLY A 256 23.97 -0.73 -11.38
N VAL A 257 24.46 -1.88 -10.92
CA VAL A 257 25.15 -2.02 -9.64
C VAL A 257 26.41 -1.15 -9.56
N ALA A 258 27.07 -0.91 -10.69
CA ALA A 258 28.22 0.00 -10.77
C ALA A 258 27.87 1.44 -10.32
N HIS A 259 26.60 1.84 -10.48
CA HIS A 259 26.08 3.18 -10.20
C HIS A 259 25.35 3.29 -8.86
N PHE A 260 25.33 2.23 -8.05
CA PHE A 260 24.67 2.22 -6.74
C PHE A 260 25.11 3.39 -5.85
N TRP A 261 26.43 3.61 -5.73
CA TRP A 261 26.97 4.69 -4.91
C TRP A 261 26.74 6.06 -5.52
N ALA A 262 26.84 6.19 -6.85
CA ALA A 262 26.55 7.44 -7.54
C ALA A 262 25.11 7.90 -7.29
N ILE A 263 24.15 6.97 -7.37
CA ILE A 263 22.74 7.25 -7.07
C ILE A 263 22.57 7.65 -5.60
N LEU A 264 23.18 6.93 -4.66
CA LEU A 264 23.05 7.24 -3.24
C LEU A 264 23.65 8.60 -2.87
N VAL A 265 24.74 9.03 -3.50
CA VAL A 265 25.40 10.30 -3.19
C VAL A 265 24.77 11.49 -3.92
N ALA A 266 23.98 11.25 -4.97
CA ALA A 266 23.36 12.31 -5.79
C ALA A 266 22.65 13.44 -5.00
N PRO A 267 21.92 13.17 -3.88
CA PRO A 267 21.32 14.27 -3.10
C PRO A 267 22.34 15.25 -2.47
N PHE A 268 23.60 14.84 -2.29
CA PHE A 268 24.66 15.73 -1.79
C PHE A 268 25.24 16.62 -2.89
N SER A 269 25.27 16.16 -4.14
CA SER A 269 25.78 16.95 -5.28
C SER A 269 24.72 17.87 -5.85
N ASP A 270 23.50 17.36 -6.01
CA ASP A 270 22.44 18.01 -6.79
C ASP A 270 21.45 18.77 -5.89
N GLY A 271 21.63 18.67 -4.57
CA GLY A 271 20.82 19.33 -3.56
C GLY A 271 19.58 18.55 -3.15
N LEU A 272 19.13 18.80 -1.92
CA LEU A 272 17.86 18.28 -1.42
C LEU A 272 16.76 19.26 -1.83
N ASP A 273 16.01 18.95 -2.88
CA ASP A 273 14.77 19.65 -3.22
C ASP A 273 13.52 18.97 -2.59
N PRO A 274 12.90 19.55 -1.54
CA PRO A 274 11.68 19.02 -0.94
C PRO A 274 10.49 19.04 -1.89
N THR A 275 10.47 19.93 -2.89
CA THR A 275 9.38 20.03 -3.87
C THR A 275 9.34 18.78 -4.75
N VAL A 276 10.50 18.28 -5.19
CA VAL A 276 10.64 17.02 -5.93
C VAL A 276 10.16 15.84 -5.09
N LEU A 277 10.49 15.81 -3.79
CA LEU A 277 10.02 14.75 -2.89
C LEU A 277 8.49 14.75 -2.78
N ILE A 278 7.89 15.93 -2.52
CA ILE A 278 6.44 16.09 -2.39
C ILE A 278 5.74 15.70 -3.70
N ALA A 279 6.21 16.21 -4.85
CA ALA A 279 5.68 15.89 -6.16
C ALA A 279 5.73 14.38 -6.46
N ASN A 280 6.78 13.68 -6.01
CA ASN A 280 6.92 12.24 -6.23
C ASN A 280 6.09 11.38 -5.28
N VAL A 281 5.92 11.80 -4.02
CA VAL A 281 5.01 11.13 -3.06
C VAL A 281 3.57 11.23 -3.56
N PHE A 282 3.19 12.38 -4.11
CA PHE A 282 1.86 12.64 -4.66
C PHE A 282 1.80 12.53 -6.18
N GLN A 283 2.74 11.82 -6.82
CA GLN A 283 2.79 11.74 -8.29
C GLN A 283 1.48 11.20 -8.87
N GLY A 284 0.82 10.27 -8.17
CA GLY A 284 -0.49 9.78 -8.61
C GLY A 284 -1.49 10.92 -8.82
N ALA A 285 -1.54 11.87 -7.88
CA ALA A 285 -2.40 13.04 -7.97
C ALA A 285 -2.12 13.88 -9.22
N LEU A 286 -0.84 14.18 -9.44
CA LEU A 286 -0.37 14.97 -10.57
C LEU A 286 -0.61 14.24 -11.91
N SER A 287 -0.28 12.96 -12.00
CA SER A 287 -0.53 12.15 -13.22
C SER A 287 -2.01 12.02 -13.56
N THR A 288 -2.89 11.96 -12.55
CA THR A 288 -4.33 11.98 -12.78
C THR A 288 -4.80 13.32 -13.34
N ALA A 289 -4.27 14.43 -12.81
CA ALA A 289 -4.56 15.78 -13.30
C ALA A 289 -4.12 15.95 -14.76
N ASP A 290 -2.88 15.59 -15.08
CA ASP A 290 -2.34 15.67 -16.45
C ASP A 290 -3.11 14.79 -17.43
N GLY A 291 -3.59 13.63 -16.99
CA GLY A 291 -4.41 12.78 -17.84
C GLY A 291 -5.73 13.42 -18.28
N PHE A 292 -6.27 14.38 -17.52
CA PHE A 292 -7.43 15.15 -17.95
C PHE A 292 -7.10 16.21 -19.00
N LEU A 293 -5.85 16.66 -19.08
CA LEU A 293 -5.37 17.59 -20.09
C LEU A 293 -5.04 16.89 -21.42
N VAL A 294 -4.46 15.68 -21.36
CA VAL A 294 -4.05 14.93 -22.56
C VAL A 294 -5.26 14.46 -23.39
N ALA A 295 -5.39 14.94 -24.62
CA ALA A 295 -6.40 14.45 -25.58
C ALA A 295 -6.09 13.02 -26.07
N GLY A 296 -7.12 12.22 -26.30
CA GLY A 296 -6.98 10.86 -26.81
C GLY A 296 -8.14 9.95 -26.43
N GLU A 297 -8.40 8.96 -27.29
CA GLU A 297 -9.38 7.91 -27.06
C GLU A 297 -8.71 6.54 -27.12
N ALA A 298 -8.92 5.73 -26.09
CA ALA A 298 -8.48 4.34 -26.11
C ALA A 298 -9.37 3.52 -27.04
N SER A 299 -8.78 2.53 -27.73
CA SER A 299 -9.53 1.59 -28.57
C SER A 299 -10.52 0.77 -27.75
N ASN A 300 -11.66 0.38 -28.34
CA ASN A 300 -12.70 -0.36 -27.62
C ASN A 300 -12.16 -1.68 -27.01
N ASN A 301 -11.30 -2.38 -27.74
CA ASN A 301 -10.64 -3.61 -27.26
C ASN A 301 -9.80 -3.35 -26.01
N TYR A 302 -9.04 -2.24 -25.98
CA TYR A 302 -8.26 -1.87 -24.80
C TYR A 302 -9.15 -1.54 -23.60
N ARG A 303 -10.27 -0.82 -23.80
CA ARG A 303 -11.20 -0.47 -22.71
C ARG A 303 -11.76 -1.73 -22.03
N TRP A 304 -12.25 -2.69 -22.81
CA TRP A 304 -12.83 -3.93 -22.29
C TRP A 304 -11.79 -4.86 -21.67
N LEU A 305 -10.62 -5.03 -22.30
CA LEU A 305 -9.58 -5.86 -21.72
C LEU A 305 -8.91 -5.19 -20.52
N SER A 306 -9.00 -3.87 -20.35
CA SER A 306 -8.49 -3.20 -19.14
C SER A 306 -9.25 -3.59 -17.87
N ILE A 307 -10.51 -4.03 -17.99
CA ILE A 307 -11.31 -4.56 -16.88
C ILE A 307 -11.30 -6.09 -16.78
N SER A 308 -10.64 -6.78 -17.71
CA SER A 308 -10.50 -8.23 -17.70
C SER A 308 -9.67 -8.69 -16.49
N PRO A 309 -10.17 -9.68 -15.73
CA PRO A 309 -9.40 -10.25 -14.62
C PRO A 309 -8.36 -11.26 -15.09
N PHE A 310 -8.31 -11.64 -16.37
CA PHE A 310 -7.40 -12.70 -16.81
C PHE A 310 -5.93 -12.21 -16.90
N PRO A 311 -4.95 -13.11 -16.70
CA PRO A 311 -3.56 -12.82 -17.01
C PRO A 311 -3.40 -12.39 -18.48
N SER A 312 -2.50 -11.44 -18.74
CA SER A 312 -2.35 -10.78 -20.05
C SER A 312 -1.95 -11.72 -21.20
N PHE A 313 -1.38 -12.88 -20.88
CA PHE A 313 -1.05 -13.92 -21.86
C PHE A 313 -2.25 -14.80 -22.24
N ILE A 314 -3.33 -14.79 -21.45
CA ILE A 314 -4.56 -15.56 -21.72
C ILE A 314 -5.52 -14.75 -22.60
N ASP A 315 -5.66 -13.46 -22.30
CA ASP A 315 -6.63 -12.58 -22.97
C ASP A 315 -6.02 -11.65 -24.02
N GLY A 316 -4.73 -11.85 -24.36
CA GLY A 316 -4.03 -11.11 -25.41
C GLY A 316 -3.81 -9.62 -25.10
N PHE A 317 -3.95 -9.19 -23.83
CA PHE A 317 -3.79 -7.78 -23.50
C PHE A 317 -2.39 -7.23 -23.76
N GLU A 318 -1.35 -8.07 -23.61
CA GLU A 318 0.03 -7.59 -23.83
C GLU A 318 0.25 -7.13 -25.28
N ASP A 319 -0.41 -7.79 -26.23
CA ASP A 319 -0.29 -7.49 -27.67
C ASP A 319 -0.93 -6.15 -28.03
N ILE A 320 -2.05 -5.82 -27.38
CA ILE A 320 -2.77 -4.56 -27.64
C ILE A 320 -2.35 -3.41 -26.73
N ARG A 321 -1.66 -3.69 -25.62
CA ARG A 321 -1.27 -2.67 -24.64
C ARG A 321 -0.38 -1.61 -25.27
N ARG A 322 0.60 -2.01 -26.08
CA ARG A 322 1.57 -1.09 -26.69
C ARG A 322 0.92 -0.06 -27.62
N SER A 323 -0.14 -0.45 -28.32
CA SER A 323 -0.85 0.41 -29.28
C SER A 323 -2.11 1.07 -28.72
N GLY A 324 -2.69 0.51 -27.64
CA GLY A 324 -3.95 0.99 -27.05
C GLY A 324 -3.81 1.79 -25.75
N GLU A 325 -2.68 1.71 -25.05
CA GLU A 325 -2.46 2.41 -23.77
C GLU A 325 -2.25 3.90 -23.98
N LEU A 326 -3.08 4.71 -23.33
CA LEU A 326 -2.91 6.16 -23.29
C LEU A 326 -1.77 6.49 -22.32
N ARG A 327 -0.80 7.26 -22.80
CA ARG A 327 0.41 7.61 -22.05
C ARG A 327 0.59 9.12 -21.99
N LEU A 328 0.89 9.62 -20.79
CA LEU A 328 1.28 11.01 -20.56
C LEU A 328 2.71 11.26 -21.06
N HIS A 329 3.56 10.23 -20.93
CA HIS A 329 4.93 10.24 -21.40
C HIS A 329 5.36 8.81 -21.76
N ARG A 330 6.50 8.65 -22.45
CA ARG A 330 7.06 7.35 -22.87
C ARG A 330 7.07 6.29 -21.76
N PHE A 331 7.26 6.70 -20.51
CA PHE A 331 7.31 5.81 -19.33
C PHE A 331 6.21 6.08 -18.30
N CYS A 332 5.30 7.02 -18.55
CA CYS A 332 4.23 7.38 -17.63
C CYS A 332 2.88 7.09 -18.28
N PRO A 333 2.25 5.96 -17.96
CA PRO A 333 0.91 5.70 -18.44
C PRO A 333 -0.11 6.61 -17.76
N MET A 334 -1.30 6.71 -18.37
CA MET A 334 -2.43 7.40 -17.76
C MET A 334 -2.93 6.65 -16.52
N SER A 335 -3.38 7.39 -15.50
CA SER A 335 -3.91 6.79 -14.28
C SER A 335 -5.26 6.09 -14.52
N ALA A 336 -5.56 5.05 -13.74
CA ALA A 336 -6.84 4.34 -13.79
C ALA A 336 -8.02 5.28 -13.55
N ALA A 337 -7.89 6.24 -12.62
CA ALA A 337 -8.92 7.24 -12.36
C ALA A 337 -9.27 8.04 -13.63
N THR A 338 -8.26 8.50 -14.37
CA THR A 338 -8.47 9.21 -15.63
C THR A 338 -8.98 8.28 -16.73
N GLU A 339 -8.41 7.07 -16.88
CA GLU A 339 -8.83 6.09 -17.89
C GLU A 339 -10.32 5.75 -17.73
N VAL A 340 -10.78 5.48 -16.50
CA VAL A 340 -12.18 5.12 -16.24
C VAL A 340 -13.14 6.25 -16.62
N VAL A 341 -12.78 7.51 -16.32
CA VAL A 341 -13.59 8.67 -16.72
C VAL A 341 -13.61 8.82 -18.24
N ARG A 342 -12.47 8.61 -18.92
CA ARG A 342 -12.35 8.70 -20.38
C ARG A 342 -13.03 7.56 -21.12
N PHE A 343 -13.04 6.35 -20.55
CA PHE A 343 -13.71 5.20 -21.15
C PHE A 343 -15.23 5.40 -21.21
N GLY A 344 -15.76 6.20 -20.29
CA GLY A 344 -17.13 6.68 -20.26
C GLY A 344 -17.91 6.22 -19.02
N PRO A 345 -19.15 6.73 -18.86
CA PRO A 345 -19.95 6.49 -17.66
C PRO A 345 -20.18 5.00 -17.34
N THR A 346 -20.33 4.17 -18.37
CA THR A 346 -20.51 2.71 -18.22
C THR A 346 -19.34 2.08 -17.46
N PHE A 347 -18.11 2.41 -17.84
CA PHE A 347 -16.91 1.86 -17.18
C PHE A 347 -16.76 2.41 -15.76
N TRP A 348 -17.09 3.69 -15.56
CA TRP A 348 -17.11 4.29 -14.23
C TRP A 348 -18.08 3.58 -13.27
N ILE A 349 -19.29 3.28 -13.73
CA ILE A 349 -20.28 2.52 -12.96
C ILE A 349 -19.78 1.11 -12.66
N LEU A 350 -19.25 0.39 -13.67
CA LEU A 350 -18.77 -0.99 -13.49
C LEU A 350 -17.65 -1.08 -12.46
N VAL A 351 -16.63 -0.24 -12.58
CA VAL A 351 -15.47 -0.22 -11.67
C VAL A 351 -15.88 0.17 -10.26
N THR A 352 -16.75 1.16 -10.14
CA THR A 352 -17.28 1.62 -8.84
C THR A 352 -18.14 0.54 -8.20
N ALA A 353 -19.05 -0.09 -8.94
CA ALA A 353 -19.90 -1.16 -8.44
C ALA A 353 -19.08 -2.38 -8.00
N GLN A 354 -18.03 -2.74 -8.75
CA GLN A 354 -17.10 -3.79 -8.38
C GLN A 354 -16.40 -3.47 -7.05
N TYR A 355 -15.82 -2.28 -6.91
CA TYR A 355 -15.16 -1.86 -5.68
C TYR A 355 -16.11 -1.84 -4.48
N VAL A 356 -17.28 -1.20 -4.62
CA VAL A 356 -18.30 -1.14 -3.56
C VAL A 356 -18.77 -2.54 -3.19
N GLY A 357 -18.98 -3.43 -4.17
CA GLY A 357 -19.33 -4.83 -3.93
C GLY A 357 -18.27 -5.59 -3.14
N MET A 358 -16.99 -5.40 -3.48
CA MET A 358 -15.88 -6.00 -2.73
C MET A 358 -15.85 -5.52 -1.29
N VAL A 359 -15.97 -4.20 -1.07
CA VAL A 359 -15.99 -3.58 0.27
C VAL A 359 -17.19 -4.05 1.09
N ALA A 360 -18.38 -4.04 0.51
CA ALA A 360 -19.61 -4.51 1.16
C ALA A 360 -19.49 -5.99 1.58
N PHE A 361 -18.94 -6.84 0.71
CA PHE A 361 -18.70 -8.25 1.03
C PHE A 361 -17.70 -8.41 2.17
N ILE A 362 -16.56 -7.72 2.10
CA ILE A 362 -15.52 -7.71 3.15
C ILE A 362 -16.11 -7.34 4.50
N ASN A 363 -16.92 -6.28 4.52
CA ASN A 363 -17.50 -5.74 5.74
C ASN A 363 -18.62 -6.64 6.31
N SER A 364 -19.50 -7.19 5.47
CA SER A 364 -20.56 -8.12 5.90
C SER A 364 -20.01 -9.34 6.65
N ARG A 365 -18.86 -9.86 6.22
CA ARG A 365 -18.20 -11.01 6.86
C ARG A 365 -17.40 -10.61 8.09
N HIS A 366 -16.82 -9.41 8.12
CA HIS A 366 -16.22 -8.87 9.33
C HIS A 366 -17.25 -8.74 10.46
N ALA A 367 -18.46 -8.25 10.15
CA ALA A 367 -19.55 -8.08 11.11
C ALA A 367 -20.05 -9.40 11.74
N THR A 368 -19.79 -10.54 11.11
CA THR A 368 -20.20 -11.87 11.60
C THR A 368 -19.13 -12.56 12.45
N ASN A 369 -18.03 -11.88 12.82
CA ASN A 369 -16.87 -12.43 13.54
C ASN A 369 -16.19 -13.61 12.83
N ARG A 370 -16.42 -13.80 11.53
CA ARG A 370 -15.83 -14.90 10.73
C ARG A 370 -14.47 -14.53 10.11
N VAL A 371 -13.77 -13.59 10.71
CA VAL A 371 -12.65 -12.90 10.08
C VAL A 371 -11.31 -13.43 10.59
N GLY A 372 -10.55 -14.05 9.69
CA GLY A 372 -9.14 -14.39 9.89
C GLY A 372 -8.22 -13.27 9.39
N MET A 373 -6.91 -13.37 9.69
CA MET A 373 -5.90 -12.37 9.28
C MET A 373 -5.83 -12.12 7.78
N LEU A 374 -5.95 -13.18 6.98
CA LEU A 374 -5.94 -13.07 5.52
C LEU A 374 -7.06 -12.15 5.02
N TRP A 375 -8.19 -12.09 5.71
CA TRP A 375 -9.28 -11.18 5.39
C TRP A 375 -8.90 -9.71 5.56
N ILE A 376 -8.34 -9.37 6.72
CA ILE A 376 -7.96 -7.99 7.05
C ILE A 376 -6.85 -7.52 6.13
N LEU A 377 -5.83 -8.36 5.90
CA LEU A 377 -4.74 -8.04 4.98
C LEU A 377 -5.26 -7.79 3.56
N SER A 378 -6.08 -8.71 3.05
CA SER A 378 -6.60 -8.64 1.70
C SER A 378 -7.56 -7.47 1.50
N ALA A 379 -8.35 -7.12 2.52
CA ALA A 379 -9.13 -5.88 2.51
C ALA A 379 -8.23 -4.66 2.34
N ASN A 380 -7.18 -4.52 3.16
CA ASN A 380 -6.24 -3.40 3.05
C ASN A 380 -5.54 -3.36 1.69
N ILE A 381 -5.18 -4.51 1.10
CA ILE A 381 -4.61 -4.57 -0.25
C ILE A 381 -5.61 -4.03 -1.29
N ILE A 382 -6.88 -4.46 -1.25
CA ILE A 382 -7.91 -3.97 -2.18
C ILE A 382 -8.08 -2.46 -2.02
N PHE A 383 -8.14 -1.97 -0.78
CA PHE A 383 -8.20 -0.55 -0.49
C PHE A 383 -6.99 0.20 -1.02
N THR A 384 -5.77 -0.13 -0.62
CA THR A 384 -4.55 0.57 -1.07
C THR A 384 -4.40 0.55 -2.60
N THR A 385 -4.77 -0.56 -3.24
CA THR A 385 -4.68 -0.68 -4.70
C THR A 385 -5.67 0.25 -5.39
N PHE A 386 -6.94 0.28 -4.98
CA PHE A 386 -7.92 1.18 -5.58
C PHE A 386 -7.56 2.66 -5.40
N THR A 387 -6.89 2.99 -4.30
CA THR A 387 -6.89 4.34 -3.74
C THR A 387 -5.56 5.07 -3.86
N ILE A 388 -4.46 4.34 -3.98
CA ILE A 388 -3.13 4.90 -4.16
C ILE A 388 -2.61 4.47 -5.53
N VAL A 389 -2.66 3.16 -5.82
CA VAL A 389 -2.23 2.63 -7.12
C VAL A 389 -3.16 3.12 -8.24
N GLY A 390 -4.46 3.26 -7.95
CA GLY A 390 -5.49 3.80 -8.85
C GLY A 390 -5.18 5.16 -9.48
N PHE A 391 -4.42 6.00 -8.78
CA PHE A 391 -4.07 7.33 -9.29
C PHE A 391 -2.73 7.36 -10.00
N ALA A 392 -1.90 6.32 -9.90
CA ALA A 392 -0.56 6.32 -10.48
C ALA A 392 -0.38 5.35 -11.66
N TYR A 393 -1.29 4.38 -11.82
CA TYR A 393 -1.13 3.30 -12.80
C TYR A 393 -2.42 3.01 -13.57
N PRO A 394 -2.34 2.37 -14.75
CA PRO A 394 -3.50 2.00 -15.56
C PRO A 394 -4.52 1.14 -14.83
N LEU A 395 -5.76 1.19 -15.30
CA LEU A 395 -6.91 0.49 -14.74
C LEU A 395 -6.67 -1.00 -14.57
N ARG A 396 -6.02 -1.65 -15.54
CA ARG A 396 -5.73 -3.07 -15.46
C ARG A 396 -4.76 -3.43 -14.33
N ASN A 397 -3.76 -2.58 -14.10
CA ASN A 397 -2.78 -2.77 -13.03
C ASN A 397 -3.40 -2.61 -11.64
N VAL A 398 -4.59 -2.01 -11.56
CA VAL A 398 -5.35 -1.78 -10.34
C VAL A 398 -6.38 -2.90 -10.15
N LEU A 399 -7.21 -3.14 -11.16
CA LEU A 399 -8.31 -4.10 -11.07
C LEU A 399 -7.85 -5.55 -10.97
N ARG A 400 -6.77 -5.94 -11.64
CA ARG A 400 -6.27 -7.32 -11.61
C ARG A 400 -5.84 -7.76 -10.20
N PRO A 401 -4.91 -7.05 -9.52
CA PRO A 401 -4.56 -7.41 -8.14
C PRO A 401 -5.74 -7.28 -7.18
N MET A 402 -6.65 -6.32 -7.34
CA MET A 402 -7.87 -6.24 -6.54
C MET A 402 -8.75 -7.48 -6.71
N THR A 403 -8.98 -7.90 -7.96
CA THR A 403 -9.83 -9.06 -8.28
C THR A 403 -9.21 -10.36 -7.79
N TYR A 404 -7.90 -10.58 -7.98
CA TYR A 404 -7.22 -11.76 -7.46
C TYR A 404 -7.23 -11.82 -5.94
N THR A 405 -7.00 -10.68 -5.30
CA THR A 405 -7.08 -10.57 -3.83
C THR A 405 -8.50 -10.89 -3.36
N PHE A 406 -9.51 -10.38 -4.05
CA PHE A 406 -10.91 -10.64 -3.73
C PHE A 406 -11.31 -12.11 -3.96
N LEU A 407 -10.90 -12.72 -5.07
CA LEU A 407 -11.14 -14.14 -5.35
C LEU A 407 -10.48 -15.02 -4.30
N PHE A 408 -9.24 -14.70 -3.90
CA PHE A 408 -8.56 -15.41 -2.83
C PHE A 408 -9.32 -15.31 -1.50
N ILE A 409 -9.81 -14.12 -1.15
CA ILE A 409 -10.67 -13.94 0.03
C ILE A 409 -11.94 -14.77 -0.09
N LEU A 410 -12.60 -14.73 -1.25
CA LEU A 410 -13.86 -15.41 -1.51
C LEU A 410 -13.71 -16.92 -1.32
N ILE A 411 -12.69 -17.50 -1.96
CA ILE A 411 -12.27 -18.90 -1.79
C ILE A 411 -11.98 -19.18 -0.31
N TYR A 412 -11.15 -18.35 0.34
CA TYR A 412 -10.83 -18.49 1.75
C TYR A 412 -12.09 -18.47 2.64
N SER A 413 -13.09 -17.63 2.37
CA SER A 413 -14.36 -17.64 3.12
C SER A 413 -15.16 -18.91 2.97
N PHE A 414 -15.09 -19.59 1.83
CA PHE A 414 -15.78 -20.86 1.63
C PHE A 414 -15.10 -22.00 2.40
N PHE A 415 -13.77 -22.01 2.45
CA PHE A 415 -13.00 -23.08 3.10
C PHE A 415 -12.68 -22.83 4.58
N ALA A 416 -12.72 -21.57 5.04
CA ALA A 416 -12.51 -21.24 6.44
C ALA A 416 -13.70 -21.73 7.27
N ALA A 417 -13.53 -22.86 7.96
CA ALA A 417 -14.52 -23.39 8.88
C ALA A 417 -14.97 -22.30 9.87
N PRO A 418 -16.29 -22.13 10.10
CA PRO A 418 -16.79 -21.13 11.03
C PRO A 418 -16.18 -21.40 12.40
N ARG A 419 -15.34 -20.47 12.87
CA ARG A 419 -14.85 -20.53 14.25
C ARG A 419 -16.09 -20.49 15.15
N PRO A 420 -16.33 -21.51 15.99
CA PRO A 420 -17.49 -21.50 16.87
C PRO A 420 -17.40 -20.24 17.74
N LYS A 421 -18.52 -19.53 17.87
CA LYS A 421 -18.65 -18.43 18.84
C LYS A 421 -18.17 -19.01 20.18
N ARG A 422 -17.00 -18.59 20.64
CA ARG A 422 -16.59 -18.79 22.03
C ARG A 422 -17.56 -17.94 22.83
N GLN A 423 -18.73 -18.52 23.15
CA GLN A 423 -19.65 -17.95 24.12
C GLN A 423 -18.80 -17.65 25.36
N ASN A 424 -18.92 -16.44 25.88
CA ASN A 424 -18.42 -16.05 27.20
C ASN A 424 -19.09 -16.94 28.29
N ARG A 425 -18.76 -18.23 28.34
CA ARG A 425 -19.09 -19.15 29.44
C ARG A 425 -18.12 -19.00 30.62
N ALA A 426 -17.21 -18.03 30.56
CA ALA A 426 -16.37 -17.63 31.70
C ALA A 426 -17.06 -16.64 32.67
N GLY A 427 -18.29 -16.19 32.37
CA GLY A 427 -19.08 -15.33 33.27
C GLY A 427 -20.27 -16.03 33.96
N ARG A 428 -20.44 -17.34 33.75
CA ARG A 428 -21.51 -18.16 34.36
C ARG A 428 -20.98 -19.50 34.90
N ARG A 429 -19.80 -19.49 35.53
CA ARG A 429 -19.45 -20.56 36.47
C ARG A 429 -19.96 -20.13 37.85
N SER A 430 -21.13 -20.67 38.18
CA SER A 430 -21.51 -21.11 39.54
C SER A 430 -21.13 -20.19 40.69
N LEU A 431 -22.04 -19.30 41.06
CA LEU A 431 -22.30 -19.11 42.50
C LEU A 431 -22.75 -20.48 43.04
N PRO A 432 -22.12 -21.02 44.09
CA PRO A 432 -22.65 -22.21 44.74
C PRO A 432 -24.06 -21.89 45.28
N PRO A 433 -25.05 -22.79 45.09
CA PRO A 433 -26.31 -22.68 45.82
C PRO A 433 -25.99 -22.95 47.29
N ASN A 434 -26.55 -22.13 48.18
CA ASN A 434 -26.36 -22.14 49.65
C ASN A 434 -25.26 -21.20 50.16
N VAL A 435 -25.56 -19.90 50.12
CA VAL A 435 -25.20 -19.02 51.23
C VAL A 435 -26.52 -18.47 51.78
N PRO A 436 -26.93 -18.82 53.01
CA PRO A 436 -28.10 -18.23 53.63
C PRO A 436 -27.88 -16.72 53.75
N MET A 437 -28.91 -15.97 53.36
CA MET A 437 -28.98 -14.52 53.42
C MET A 437 -29.02 -14.08 54.90
N GLN A 438 -27.87 -14.05 55.58
CA GLN A 438 -27.76 -13.43 56.90
C GLN A 438 -27.65 -11.92 56.74
N SER A 439 -28.79 -11.29 57.01
CA SER A 439 -28.97 -9.93 57.53
C SER A 439 -27.67 -9.14 57.76
N ARG A 440 -27.41 -8.17 56.88
CA ARG A 440 -26.68 -6.95 57.25
C ARG A 440 -27.52 -6.18 58.28
N ARG A 441 -27.37 -6.53 59.56
CA ARG A 441 -27.66 -5.64 60.68
C ARG A 441 -26.35 -5.39 61.44
N ALA A 442 -26.04 -4.11 61.54
CA ALA A 442 -25.26 -3.41 62.56
C ALA A 442 -24.32 -4.24 63.44
N THR A 443 -23.02 -3.89 63.42
CA THR A 443 -22.28 -3.47 64.63
C THR A 443 -20.89 -2.97 64.24
N ARG A 444 -20.63 -1.68 64.47
CA ARG A 444 -19.27 -1.18 64.74
C ARG A 444 -18.82 -1.76 66.09
N PRO A 445 -17.51 -1.95 66.29
CA PRO A 445 -16.93 -1.27 67.44
C PRO A 445 -15.61 -0.56 67.14
N MET A 446 -15.40 0.50 67.91
CA MET A 446 -14.17 1.26 68.02
C MET A 446 -13.00 0.39 68.53
N ARG A 447 -11.79 0.70 68.06
CA ARG A 447 -10.53 0.64 68.81
C ARG A 447 -9.84 1.98 68.52
N GLY A 448 -9.57 2.87 69.47
CA GLY A 448 -9.01 2.62 70.80
C GLY A 448 -7.49 2.79 70.68
N ARG A 449 -7.02 4.04 70.77
CA ARG A 449 -5.61 4.43 70.84
C ARG A 449 -5.28 4.71 72.32
N HIS A 450 -4.38 3.90 72.86
CA HIS A 450 -3.46 4.09 73.98
C HIS A 450 -2.47 2.91 73.75
N ASP A 451 -1.17 3.09 73.52
CA ASP A 451 -0.21 4.09 74.00
C ASP A 451 0.63 4.73 72.89
#